data_AF-A0A5C6QX80-F1
#
_entry.id   AF-A0A5C6QX80-F1
#
_cell.length_a   1.000
_cell.length_b   1.000
_cell.length_c   1.000
_cell.angle_alpha   90.00
_cell.angle_beta   90.00
_cell.angle_gamma   90.00
#
_symmetry.space_group_name_H-M   'P 1'
#
loop_
_entity.id
_entity.type
_entity.pdbx_description
1 polymer ?
#
loop_
_entity_poly.entity_id
_entity_poly.type
_entity_poly.pdbx_seq_one_letter_code
_entity_poly.pdbx_strand_id
1 'polypeptide(L)' 'MADHRDKSADSRVIGLVPRNEIIGRSNMGGLLNYDPYLMPRSERFFKAI' A
#
# COMPACT_ATOMS: atom_id res chain seq x y z
N MET A 1 1.53 -7.43 8.94
CA MET A 1 1.81 -6.10 9.53
C MET A 1 2.24 -5.18 8.41
N ALA A 2 2.00 -3.87 8.56
CA ALA A 2 2.38 -2.92 7.52
C ALA A 2 3.89 -2.67 7.51
N ASP A 3 4.42 -2.26 6.36
CA ASP A 3 5.87 -2.03 6.19
C ASP A 3 6.36 -0.79 6.93
N HIS A 4 5.52 0.25 7.08
CA HIS A 4 5.84 1.44 7.88
C HIS A 4 5.54 1.18 9.36
N ARG A 5 6.45 0.43 10.01
CA ARG A 5 6.25 -0.18 11.34
C ARG A 5 5.86 0.80 12.45
N ASP A 6 6.40 2.01 12.42
CA ASP A 6 6.19 3.03 13.47
C ASP A 6 4.98 3.93 13.23
N LYS A 7 4.42 3.93 12.00
CA LYS A 7 3.29 4.80 11.62
C LYS A 7 2.14 4.00 11.01
N SER A 8 1.87 2.84 11.59
CA SER A 8 0.77 1.99 11.16
C SER A 8 -0.11 1.57 12.33
N ALA A 9 -1.41 1.79 12.19
CA ALA A 9 -2.44 1.22 13.04
C ALA A 9 -2.86 -0.16 12.50
N ASP A 10 -1.92 -1.12 12.51
CA ASP A 10 -2.18 -2.49 12.07
C ASP A 10 -2.68 -3.39 13.21
N SER A 11 -2.70 -4.70 12.99
CA SER A 11 -3.17 -5.70 13.96
C SER A 11 -2.48 -5.64 15.34
N ARG A 12 -1.33 -4.98 15.49
CA ARG A 12 -0.75 -4.69 16.82
C ARG A 12 -1.62 -3.75 17.66
N VAL A 13 -2.41 -2.90 17.01
CA VAL A 13 -3.29 -1.90 17.64
C VAL A 13 -4.74 -2.39 17.64
N ILE A 14 -5.21 -2.96 16.52
CA ILE A 14 -6.64 -3.29 16.32
C ILE A 14 -6.99 -4.78 16.50
N GLY A 15 -6.00 -5.67 16.67
CA GLY A 15 -6.22 -7.11 16.75
C GLY A 15 -6.36 -7.80 15.38
N LEU A 16 -6.96 -9.00 15.38
CA LEU A 16 -7.12 -9.81 14.16
C LEU A 16 -8.23 -9.26 13.26
N VAL A 17 -8.04 -9.38 11.95
CA VAL A 17 -9.03 -8.98 10.93
C VAL A 17 -9.89 -10.20 10.56
N PRO A 18 -11.22 -10.13 10.66
CA PRO A 18 -12.13 -11.17 10.21
C PRO A 18 -11.95 -11.55 8.73
N ARG A 19 -12.10 -12.83 8.40
CA ARG A 19 -11.82 -13.33 7.03
C ARG A 19 -12.71 -12.72 5.96
N ASN A 20 -13.96 -12.40 6.29
CA ASN A 20 -14.94 -11.78 5.41
C ASN A 20 -14.63 -10.31 5.09
N GLU A 21 -13.74 -9.65 5.85
CA GLU A 21 -13.29 -8.28 5.56
C GLU A 21 -12.14 -8.24 4.54
N ILE A 22 -11.56 -9.39 4.17
CA ILE A 22 -10.47 -9.47 3.20
C ILE A 22 -11.03 -9.48 1.77
N ILE A 23 -10.94 -8.33 1.08
CA ILE A 23 -11.51 -8.11 -0.26
C ILE A 23 -10.62 -8.66 -1.39
N GLY A 24 -9.29 -8.67 -1.21
CA GLY A 24 -8.35 -9.12 -2.25
C GLY A 24 -6.88 -8.91 -1.90
N ARG A 25 -6.00 -9.07 -2.90
CA ARG A 25 -4.54 -8.83 -2.81
C ARG A 25 -4.11 -7.84 -3.89
N SER A 26 -3.25 -6.89 -3.51
CA SER A 26 -2.62 -5.99 -4.48
C SER A 26 -1.59 -6.75 -5.32
N ASN A 27 -1.70 -6.65 -6.65
CA ASN A 27 -0.80 -7.31 -7.60
C ASN A 27 0.16 -6.34 -8.29
N MET A 28 -0.18 -5.05 -8.34
CA MET A 28 0.59 -4.00 -8.99
C MET A 28 0.28 -2.65 -8.36
N GLY A 29 1.30 -1.82 -8.18
CA GLY A 29 1.16 -0.46 -7.69
C GLY A 29 1.57 0.57 -8.76
N GLY A 30 0.97 1.74 -8.69
CA GLY A 30 1.38 2.93 -9.46
C GLY A 30 1.58 4.12 -8.51
N LEU A 31 2.37 5.11 -8.92
CA LEU A 31 2.59 6.30 -8.11
C LEU A 31 2.81 7.55 -8.96
N LEU A 32 2.27 8.68 -8.49
CA LEU A 32 2.42 10.00 -9.09
C LEU A 32 3.19 10.92 -8.13
N ASN A 33 4.03 11.80 -8.66
CA ASN A 33 4.69 12.88 -7.92
C ASN A 33 3.81 14.11 -7.92
N TYR A 34 3.47 14.63 -6.74
CA TYR A 34 2.47 15.70 -6.61
C TYR A 34 2.92 17.08 -7.11
N ASP A 35 4.21 17.33 -7.31
CA ASP A 35 4.75 18.67 -7.60
C ASP A 35 5.75 18.64 -8.77
N PRO A 36 5.64 19.51 -9.81
CA PRO A 36 4.54 20.44 -10.12
C PRO A 36 3.45 19.88 -11.03
N TYR A 37 3.58 18.64 -11.55
CA TYR A 37 2.77 18.17 -12.69
C TYR A 37 2.24 16.73 -12.58
N LEU A 38 1.95 16.23 -11.37
CA LEU A 38 1.42 14.85 -11.17
C LEU A 38 2.16 13.80 -12.02
N MET A 39 3.49 13.93 -12.11
CA MET A 39 4.27 13.14 -13.04
C MET A 39 4.31 11.68 -12.57
N PRO A 40 3.97 10.70 -13.44
CA PRO A 40 4.05 9.30 -13.07
C PRO A 40 5.50 8.90 -12.81
N ARG A 41 5.72 8.19 -11.69
CA ARG A 41 6.99 7.53 -11.39
C ARG A 41 7.09 6.22 -12.16
N SER A 42 7.36 6.34 -13.47
CA SER A 42 7.38 5.23 -14.42
C SER A 42 8.25 4.06 -13.94
N GLU A 43 9.34 4.33 -13.21
CA GLU A 43 10.23 3.34 -12.61
C GLU A 43 9.58 2.46 -11.53
N ARG A 44 8.39 2.85 -11.05
CA ARG A 44 7.62 2.10 -10.03
C ARG A 44 6.45 1.32 -10.61
N PHE A 45 6.15 1.46 -11.91
CA PHE A 45 5.12 0.67 -12.58
C PHE A 45 5.66 -0.72 -12.94
N PHE A 46 4.79 -1.73 -12.95
CA PHE A 46 5.08 -3.13 -13.31
C PHE A 46 6.15 -3.84 -12.48
N LYS A 47 6.63 -3.22 -11.40
CA LYS A 47 7.48 -3.90 -10.44
C LYS A 47 6.62 -4.88 -9.66
N ALA A 48 6.91 -6.17 -9.76
CA ALA A 48 6.31 -7.18 -8.90
C ALA A 48 6.61 -6.80 -7.44
N ILE A 49 5.56 -6.81 -6.60
CA ILE A 49 5.60 -6.46 -5.17
C ILE A 49 5.95 -7.70 -4.35
#